data_AF-W9S086-F1
#
_entry.id   AF-W9S086-F1
#
_cell.length_a   1.000
_cell.length_b   1.000
_cell.length_c   1.000
_cell.angle_alpha   90.00
_cell.angle_beta   90.00
_cell.angle_gamma   90.00
#
_symmetry.space_group_name_H-M   'P 1'
#
loop_
_entity.id
_entity.type
_entity.pdbx_description
1 polymer ?
#
loop_
_entity_poly.entity_id
_entity_poly.type
_entity_poly.pdbx_seq_one_letter_code
_entity_poly.pdbx_strand_id
1 'polypeptide(L)'
;MASSSLLSLSGLVLLFSISSATRKWSSESGFNQTPISINEAAIGVSEDLLKLNGMEVKDNQQSGKSQAMTVGTWGAQATSSNGVAFDDGVYTGIRAINFEYKNETAIGSFQVTYDLNGAPFVAEKHSSFITGFTPVTITLDFPSEYIVEVSGYTDNVQGYTVVRSLTFKTNNATYGPYGTTSGTSFNLPIQNGLIIGIKGSVGYWLDYIGFHLSF
;
A
#
# COMPACT_ATOMS: atom_id res chain seq x y z
N MET A 1 -55.88 -9.47 45.04
CA MET A 1 -55.02 -10.62 45.41
C MET A 1 -54.08 -10.88 44.24
N ALA A 2 -52.77 -10.84 44.51
CA ALA A 2 -51.64 -11.32 43.68
C ALA A 2 -51.50 -10.68 42.27
N SER A 3 -50.34 -10.30 41.74
CA SER A 3 -48.94 -10.60 42.07
C SER A 3 -48.02 -9.67 41.24
N SER A 4 -46.89 -9.26 41.84
CA SER A 4 -45.52 -9.14 41.26
C SER A 4 -45.30 -8.47 39.88
N SER A 5 -44.26 -7.67 39.61
CA SER A 5 -43.07 -7.25 40.35
C SER A 5 -42.27 -6.26 39.49
N LEU A 6 -41.46 -5.45 40.17
CA LEU A 6 -40.39 -4.54 39.74
C LEU A 6 -39.48 -5.02 38.60
N LEU A 7 -38.97 -4.07 37.81
CA LEU A 7 -37.59 -4.00 37.27
C LEU A 7 -37.27 -2.51 37.02
N SER A 8 -36.77 -1.77 38.02
CA SER A 8 -35.35 -1.37 38.14
C SER A 8 -34.60 -1.33 36.79
N LEU A 9 -34.49 -0.14 36.18
CA LEU A 9 -33.51 0.08 35.11
C LEU A 9 -32.16 0.41 35.76
N SER A 10 -31.40 -0.63 36.04
CA SER A 10 -29.97 -0.54 36.35
C SER A 10 -29.20 -0.38 35.03
N GLY A 11 -29.02 0.86 34.59
CA GLY A 11 -28.16 1.19 33.45
C GLY A 11 -26.74 1.43 33.91
N LEU A 12 -25.90 0.41 33.79
CA LEU A 12 -24.47 0.39 34.08
C LEU A 12 -23.74 1.56 33.38
N VAL A 13 -23.10 2.42 34.17
CA VAL A 13 -22.16 3.43 33.67
C VAL A 13 -20.85 2.72 33.30
N LEU A 14 -20.52 2.66 32.01
CA LEU A 14 -19.18 2.32 31.55
C LEU A 14 -18.41 3.62 31.28
N LEU A 15 -17.59 4.02 32.27
CA LEU A 15 -16.60 5.10 32.12
C LEU A 15 -15.44 4.56 31.26
N PHE A 16 -15.28 5.09 30.05
CA PHE A 16 -14.05 4.90 29.28
C PHE A 16 -13.07 6.03 29.64
N SER A 17 -11.95 5.67 30.28
CA SER A 17 -10.82 6.59 30.46
C SER A 17 -10.07 6.75 29.14
N ILE A 18 -9.99 7.98 28.63
CA ILE A 18 -9.08 8.33 27.53
C ILE A 18 -7.72 8.64 28.16
N SER A 19 -6.78 7.71 28.07
CA SER A 19 -5.37 8.01 28.34
C SER A 19 -4.76 8.61 27.08
N SER A 20 -4.63 9.94 27.00
CA SER A 20 -3.84 10.60 25.96
C SER A 20 -2.36 10.60 26.38
N ALA A 21 -1.55 9.78 25.72
CA ALA A 21 -0.10 9.87 25.82
C ALA A 21 0.45 10.58 24.57
N THR A 22 0.95 11.81 24.72
CA THR A 22 1.67 12.52 23.66
C THR A 22 3.17 12.19 23.75
N ARG A 23 3.74 11.53 22.73
CA ARG A 23 5.21 11.41 22.59
C ARG A 23 5.70 12.40 21.55
N LYS A 24 6.52 13.36 21.99
CA LYS A 24 7.27 14.26 21.09
C LYS A 24 8.43 13.48 20.48
N TRP A 25 8.49 13.44 19.15
CA TRP A 25 9.68 13.02 18.41
C TRP A 25 10.40 14.27 17.90
N SER A 26 11.71 14.36 18.13
CA SER A 26 12.59 15.35 17.50
C SER A 26 13.71 14.61 16.81
N SER A 27 13.83 14.79 15.49
CA SER A 27 15.03 14.36 14.74
C SER A 27 16.06 15.49 14.70
N GLU A 28 17.33 15.17 14.96
CA GLU A 28 18.47 16.06 14.75
C GLU A 28 18.85 16.10 13.26
N SER A 29 18.02 16.75 12.46
CA SER A 29 18.42 17.21 11.14
C SER A 29 17.51 18.36 10.76
N GLY A 30 18.06 19.56 10.58
CA GLY A 30 17.37 20.85 10.45
C GLY A 30 16.45 21.02 9.24
N PHE A 31 15.45 20.15 9.10
CA PHE A 31 14.30 20.34 8.23
C PHE A 31 13.06 20.51 9.10
N ASN A 32 12.41 21.65 8.94
CA ASN A 32 11.21 22.02 9.68
C ASN A 32 10.02 21.18 9.19
N GLN A 33 9.70 20.08 9.87
CA GLN A 33 8.48 19.30 9.64
C GLN A 33 7.44 19.64 10.70
N THR A 34 6.21 19.94 10.28
CA THR A 34 5.07 20.13 11.18
C THR A 34 4.75 18.80 11.89
N PRO A 35 4.50 18.79 13.22
CA PRO A 35 4.21 17.55 13.95
C PRO A 35 2.88 16.93 13.51
N ILE A 36 2.89 15.62 13.20
CA ILE A 36 1.68 14.84 12.97
C ILE A 36 1.10 14.39 14.32
N SER A 37 -0.18 14.66 14.56
CA SER A 37 -0.94 14.13 15.71
C SER A 37 -1.75 12.91 15.27
N ILE A 38 -1.62 11.80 15.99
CA ILE A 38 -2.42 10.59 15.79
C ILE A 38 -3.44 10.52 16.93
N ASN A 39 -4.73 10.38 16.59
CA ASN A 39 -5.80 10.14 17.56
C ASN A 39 -6.31 8.70 17.34
N GLU A 40 -6.16 7.81 18.31
CA GLU A 40 -6.78 6.48 18.29
C GLU A 40 -8.17 6.52 18.93
N ALA A 41 -9.16 5.91 18.27
CA ALA A 41 -10.44 5.58 18.87
C ALA A 41 -10.86 4.17 18.43
N ALA A 42 -11.16 3.28 19.38
CA ALA A 42 -11.75 1.97 19.10
C ALA A 42 -13.28 2.05 19.27
N ILE A 43 -14.04 1.51 18.32
CA ILE A 43 -15.51 1.37 18.44
C ILE A 43 -15.91 -0.03 17.99
N GLY A 44 -16.58 -0.78 18.88
CA GLY A 44 -17.43 -1.91 18.52
C GLY A 44 -18.89 -1.52 18.71
N VAL A 45 -19.76 -1.76 17.72
CA VAL A 45 -21.20 -1.52 17.83
C VAL A 45 -21.95 -2.84 17.60
N SER A 46 -22.83 -3.19 18.53
CA SER A 46 -23.77 -4.31 18.40
C SER A 46 -24.93 -3.93 17.45
N GLU A 47 -25.28 -4.84 16.54
CA GLU A 47 -26.31 -4.71 15.47
C GLU A 47 -27.72 -4.30 15.96
N ASP A 48 -28.00 -4.37 17.26
CA ASP A 48 -29.33 -4.09 17.82
C ASP A 48 -29.70 -2.58 17.91
N LEU A 49 -28.75 -1.65 17.75
CA LEU A 49 -29.03 -0.21 17.84
C LEU A 49 -29.47 0.45 16.52
N LEU A 50 -29.41 -0.26 15.38
CA LEU A 50 -29.69 0.32 14.06
C LEU A 50 -31.18 0.41 13.70
N LYS A 51 -32.11 -0.05 14.55
CA LYS A 51 -33.53 -0.17 14.16
C LYS A 51 -34.50 0.85 14.77
N LEU A 52 -34.07 1.78 15.64
CA LEU A 52 -35.04 2.58 16.40
C LEU A 52 -35.32 4.02 15.92
N ASN A 53 -34.59 4.58 14.95
CA ASN A 53 -34.91 5.92 14.45
C ASN A 53 -34.86 5.91 12.93
N GLY A 54 -36.05 5.93 12.29
CA GLY A 54 -36.24 6.01 10.84
C GLY A 54 -35.72 7.30 10.23
N MET A 55 -34.40 7.46 10.22
CA MET A 55 -33.66 8.54 9.59
C MET A 55 -32.87 7.91 8.45
N GLU A 56 -33.20 8.30 7.22
CA GLU A 56 -32.51 7.87 6.01
C GLU A 56 -31.06 8.38 6.05
N VAL A 57 -30.13 7.48 6.38
CA VAL A 57 -28.70 7.77 6.33
C VAL A 57 -28.29 7.68 4.87
N LYS A 58 -28.00 8.82 4.25
CA LYS A 58 -27.16 8.83 3.04
C LYS A 58 -25.84 8.20 3.43
N ASP A 59 -25.56 7.01 2.88
CA ASP A 59 -24.31 6.29 3.06
C ASP A 59 -23.13 7.18 2.65
N ASN A 60 -22.60 7.95 3.60
CA ASN A 60 -21.21 8.30 3.60
C ASN A 60 -20.54 7.29 4.53
N GLN A 61 -20.35 6.09 3.99
CA GLN A 61 -19.54 5.01 4.54
C GLN A 61 -18.09 5.48 4.66
N GLN A 62 -17.83 6.40 5.58
CA GLN A 62 -16.49 6.62 6.13
C GLN A 62 -16.33 5.65 7.31
N SER A 63 -16.48 4.36 6.96
CA SER A 63 -16.18 3.22 7.82
C SER A 63 -14.68 3.23 8.13
N GLY A 64 -14.33 2.86 9.36
CA GLY A 64 -12.96 2.86 9.90
C GLY A 64 -12.00 2.00 9.06
N LYS A 65 -11.51 2.58 7.97
CA LYS A 65 -10.56 1.97 7.04
C LYS A 65 -9.20 1.98 7.71
N SER A 66 -8.57 0.82 7.86
CA SER A 66 -7.15 0.75 8.22
C SER A 66 -6.38 1.71 7.31
N GLN A 67 -5.72 2.70 7.89
CA GLN A 67 -5.11 3.76 7.11
C GLN A 67 -3.88 3.21 6.38
N ALA A 68 -4.03 2.89 5.10
CA ALA A 68 -2.91 2.54 4.24
C ALA A 68 -2.04 3.79 4.02
N MET A 69 -0.72 3.66 4.20
CA MET A 69 0.26 4.71 3.92
C MET A 69 0.79 4.54 2.51
N THR A 70 0.77 5.60 1.71
CA THR A 70 1.43 5.61 0.40
C THR A 70 2.84 6.16 0.51
N VAL A 71 3.83 5.45 -0.05
CA VAL A 71 5.23 5.87 -0.12
C VAL A 71 5.74 5.90 -1.57
N GLY A 72 6.71 6.77 -1.83
CA GLY A 72 7.22 7.05 -3.17
C GLY A 72 6.63 8.36 -3.74
N THR A 73 6.69 8.58 -5.05
CA THR A 73 7.13 7.67 -6.12
C THR A 73 8.64 7.75 -6.39
N TRP A 74 9.20 6.71 -7.01
CA TRP A 74 10.56 6.71 -7.57
C TRP A 74 10.49 6.59 -9.09
N GLY A 75 11.21 7.47 -9.79
CA GLY A 75 11.22 7.57 -11.25
C GLY A 75 10.97 9.00 -11.71
N ALA A 76 10.29 9.18 -12.83
CA ALA A 76 9.79 10.48 -13.27
C ALA A 76 8.90 11.12 -12.19
N GLN A 77 8.89 12.46 -12.14
CA GLN A 77 7.86 13.16 -11.39
C GLN A 77 6.50 12.89 -12.05
N ALA A 78 5.49 12.56 -11.25
CA ALA A 78 4.16 12.20 -11.77
C ALA A 78 3.53 13.27 -12.67
N THR A 79 3.88 14.55 -12.49
CA THR A 79 3.43 15.67 -13.34
C THR A 79 4.12 15.74 -14.71
N SER A 80 5.19 14.97 -14.91
CA SER A 80 6.05 14.99 -16.10
C SER A 80 6.09 13.65 -16.83
N SER A 81 5.41 12.62 -16.32
CA SER A 81 5.32 11.32 -16.99
C SER A 81 4.40 11.40 -18.21
N ASN A 82 4.80 10.80 -19.31
CA ASN A 82 3.97 10.68 -20.51
C ASN A 82 3.29 9.30 -20.62
N GLY A 83 3.51 8.39 -19.65
CA GLY A 83 2.84 7.12 -19.53
C GLY A 83 1.40 7.21 -18.99
N VAL A 84 0.73 6.06 -18.99
CA VAL A 84 -0.58 5.89 -18.36
C VAL A 84 -0.39 5.62 -16.88
N ALA A 85 -0.84 6.56 -16.04
CA ALA A 85 -0.83 6.40 -14.60
C ALA A 85 -1.79 5.28 -14.16
N PHE A 86 -1.36 4.49 -13.19
CA PHE A 86 -2.16 3.44 -12.58
C PHE A 86 -2.04 3.47 -11.06
N ASP A 87 -3.09 3.01 -10.39
CA ASP A 87 -3.12 2.75 -8.95
C ASP A 87 -4.02 1.54 -8.73
N ASP A 88 -3.43 0.40 -8.37
CA ASP A 88 -4.19 -0.84 -8.21
C ASP A 88 -5.11 -0.78 -6.99
N GLY A 89 -4.91 0.18 -6.08
CA GLY A 89 -5.60 0.26 -4.80
C GLY A 89 -4.91 -0.56 -3.71
N VAL A 90 -5.68 -0.98 -2.71
CA VAL A 90 -5.18 -1.65 -1.50
C VAL A 90 -5.84 -3.01 -1.31
N TYR A 91 -5.02 -3.98 -0.90
CA TYR A 91 -5.37 -5.40 -0.78
C TYR A 91 -4.89 -5.95 0.58
N THR A 92 -4.91 -7.28 0.76
CA THR A 92 -4.44 -7.93 2.00
C THR A 92 -3.01 -8.46 1.89
N GLY A 93 -2.44 -8.54 0.68
CA GLY A 93 -1.05 -8.92 0.47
C GLY A 93 -0.70 -9.12 -1.01
N ILE A 94 0.51 -9.58 -1.29
CA ILE A 94 1.00 -9.89 -2.65
C ILE A 94 1.29 -11.39 -2.75
N ARG A 95 0.78 -12.03 -3.81
CA ARG A 95 1.02 -13.44 -4.13
C ARG A 95 2.01 -13.62 -5.26
N ALA A 96 1.95 -12.77 -6.28
CA ALA A 96 2.90 -12.79 -7.39
C ALA A 96 3.10 -11.41 -7.99
N ILE A 97 4.31 -11.17 -8.49
CA ILE A 97 4.66 -9.98 -9.27
C ILE A 97 5.13 -10.44 -10.64
N ASN A 98 4.51 -9.93 -11.68
CA ASN A 98 4.87 -10.17 -13.08
C ASN A 98 5.28 -8.86 -13.71
N PHE A 99 6.46 -8.81 -14.30
CA PHE A 99 6.91 -7.63 -15.02
C PHE A 99 7.88 -8.01 -16.11
N GLU A 100 8.23 -7.04 -16.93
CA GLU A 100 9.13 -7.23 -18.06
C GLU A 100 10.32 -6.28 -17.93
N TYR A 101 11.51 -6.66 -18.36
CA TYR A 101 12.69 -5.80 -18.32
C TYR A 101 13.56 -5.94 -19.56
N LYS A 102 14.37 -4.92 -19.84
CA LYS A 102 15.37 -4.95 -20.90
C LYS A 102 16.65 -4.30 -20.40
N ASN A 103 17.76 -5.05 -20.44
CA ASN A 103 19.05 -4.63 -19.85
C ASN A 103 19.64 -3.37 -20.49
N GLU A 104 19.31 -3.08 -21.75
CA GLU A 104 19.78 -1.88 -22.44
C GLU A 104 18.94 -0.64 -22.08
N THR A 105 17.73 -0.83 -21.55
CA THR A 105 16.80 0.26 -21.25
C THR A 105 16.34 0.25 -19.80
N ALA A 106 15.20 -0.39 -19.50
CA ALA A 106 14.46 -0.21 -18.26
C ALA A 106 13.40 -1.30 -18.05
N ILE A 107 12.65 -1.18 -16.96
CA ILE A 107 11.45 -1.98 -16.69
C ILE A 107 10.34 -1.58 -17.68
N GLY A 108 9.64 -2.57 -18.23
CA GLY A 108 8.52 -2.40 -19.15
C GLY A 108 7.18 -2.61 -18.45
N SER A 109 6.38 -3.54 -18.97
CA SER A 109 5.05 -3.85 -18.43
C SER A 109 5.12 -4.37 -16.99
N PHE A 110 4.03 -4.19 -16.23
CA PHE A 110 3.94 -4.60 -14.83
C PHE A 110 2.52 -5.10 -14.48
N GLN A 111 2.41 -6.14 -13.67
CA GLN A 111 1.14 -6.71 -13.20
C GLN A 111 1.36 -7.43 -11.87
N VAL A 112 0.39 -7.33 -10.95
CA VAL A 112 0.44 -8.00 -9.66
C VAL A 112 -0.74 -8.95 -9.51
N THR A 113 -0.50 -10.10 -8.90
CA THR A 113 -1.55 -10.92 -8.29
C THR A 113 -1.52 -10.65 -6.79
N TYR A 114 -2.54 -9.98 -6.30
CA TYR A 114 -2.73 -9.67 -4.88
C TYR A 114 -3.42 -10.83 -4.17
N ASP A 115 -3.31 -10.84 -2.84
CA ASP A 115 -4.27 -11.51 -1.98
C ASP A 115 -5.40 -10.54 -1.64
N LEU A 116 -6.65 -11.00 -1.72
CA LEU A 116 -7.83 -10.28 -1.25
C LEU A 116 -8.62 -11.21 -0.34
N ASN A 117 -8.42 -11.07 0.97
CA ASN A 117 -9.07 -11.85 2.01
C ASN A 117 -8.87 -13.37 1.85
N GLY A 118 -7.65 -13.79 1.52
CA GLY A 118 -7.29 -15.20 1.34
C GLY A 118 -7.53 -15.76 -0.08
N ALA A 119 -8.15 -14.98 -0.98
CA ALA A 119 -8.34 -15.35 -2.38
C ALA A 119 -7.38 -14.57 -3.30
N PRO A 120 -6.86 -15.18 -4.38
CA PRO A 120 -6.05 -14.45 -5.35
C PRO A 120 -6.90 -13.46 -6.15
N PHE A 121 -6.38 -12.24 -6.32
CA PHE A 121 -6.94 -11.20 -7.18
C PHE A 121 -5.90 -10.79 -8.23
N VAL A 122 -6.19 -11.01 -9.50
CA VAL A 122 -5.30 -10.62 -10.60
C VAL A 122 -5.64 -9.19 -11.02
N ALA A 123 -4.71 -8.25 -10.78
CA ALA A 123 -4.89 -6.87 -11.19
C ALA A 123 -4.73 -6.70 -12.71
N GLU A 124 -5.13 -5.53 -13.21
CA GLU A 124 -4.92 -5.15 -14.60
C GLU A 124 -3.42 -5.21 -14.97
N LYS A 125 -3.10 -5.62 -16.20
CA LYS A 125 -1.74 -5.55 -16.71
C LYS A 125 -1.47 -4.15 -17.24
N HIS A 126 -0.56 -3.44 -16.59
CA HIS A 126 -0.05 -2.13 -17.02
C HIS A 126 1.00 -2.34 -18.11
N SER A 127 0.59 -2.20 -19.36
CA SER A 127 1.37 -2.63 -20.53
C SER A 127 2.26 -1.52 -21.09
N SER A 128 3.51 -1.86 -21.40
CA SER A 128 4.40 -0.97 -22.16
C SER A 128 3.87 -0.74 -23.58
N PHE A 129 4.12 0.44 -24.12
CA PHE A 129 3.80 0.79 -25.52
C PHE A 129 4.71 0.09 -26.54
N ILE A 130 5.77 -0.56 -26.09
CA ILE A 130 6.74 -1.28 -26.94
C ILE A 130 6.93 -2.71 -26.46
N THR A 131 7.54 -3.53 -27.32
CA THR A 131 7.80 -4.96 -27.07
C THR A 131 9.31 -5.25 -27.05
N GLY A 132 9.67 -6.52 -26.86
CA GLY A 132 11.08 -6.96 -26.84
C GLY A 132 11.73 -6.91 -25.45
N PHE A 133 10.92 -6.97 -24.40
CA PHE A 133 11.37 -7.16 -23.03
C PHE A 133 11.41 -8.65 -22.67
N THR A 134 12.21 -8.98 -21.66
CA THR A 134 12.25 -10.31 -21.04
C THR A 134 11.23 -10.36 -19.89
N PRO A 135 10.27 -11.31 -19.89
CA PRO A 135 9.32 -11.44 -18.80
C PRO A 135 9.96 -12.07 -17.55
N VAL A 136 9.47 -11.65 -16.39
CA VAL A 136 9.84 -12.17 -15.06
C VAL A 136 8.56 -12.42 -14.28
N THR A 137 8.50 -13.57 -13.64
CA THR A 137 7.46 -13.91 -12.66
C THR A 137 8.12 -14.23 -11.34
N ILE A 138 7.76 -13.48 -10.30
CA ILE A 138 8.12 -13.75 -8.91
C ILE A 138 6.85 -14.26 -8.24
N THR A 139 6.84 -15.53 -7.85
CA THR A 139 5.75 -16.12 -7.06
C THR A 139 6.24 -16.26 -5.62
N LEU A 140 5.49 -15.68 -4.69
CA LEU A 140 5.79 -15.75 -3.26
C LEU A 140 5.06 -16.94 -2.65
N ASP A 141 5.68 -17.61 -1.69
CA ASP A 141 5.00 -18.58 -0.82
C ASP A 141 4.05 -17.87 0.18
N PHE A 142 3.05 -17.15 -0.33
CA PHE A 142 2.12 -16.39 0.49
C PHE A 142 1.25 -17.32 1.37
N PRO A 143 1.08 -17.05 2.68
CA PRO A 143 1.48 -15.84 3.39
C PRO A 143 2.83 -15.94 4.13
N SER A 144 3.56 -17.05 3.99
CA SER A 144 4.82 -17.28 4.72
C SER A 144 5.96 -16.40 4.19
N GLU A 145 5.92 -16.08 2.90
CA GLU A 145 6.86 -15.20 2.22
C GLU A 145 6.23 -13.85 1.87
N TYR A 146 6.90 -12.77 2.28
CA TYR A 146 6.47 -11.39 2.05
C TYR A 146 7.67 -10.48 1.82
N ILE A 147 7.43 -9.36 1.13
CA ILE A 147 8.47 -8.39 0.78
C ILE A 147 8.88 -7.59 2.01
N VAL A 148 10.18 -7.53 2.27
CA VAL A 148 10.78 -6.76 3.38
C VAL A 148 11.61 -5.57 2.87
N GLU A 149 11.97 -5.55 1.58
CA GLU A 149 12.62 -4.41 0.96
C GLU A 149 12.38 -4.42 -0.55
N VAL A 150 12.10 -3.24 -1.11
CA VAL A 150 12.14 -2.99 -2.56
C VAL A 150 13.25 -2.01 -2.85
N SER A 151 14.08 -2.30 -3.83
CA SER A 151 15.16 -1.40 -4.25
C SER A 151 15.33 -1.41 -5.76
N GLY A 152 16.03 -0.42 -6.28
CA GLY A 152 16.19 -0.27 -7.71
C GLY A 152 17.01 0.94 -8.10
N TYR A 153 17.00 1.24 -9.39
CA TYR A 153 17.68 2.37 -9.99
C TYR A 153 16.74 3.13 -10.90
N THR A 154 16.90 4.45 -10.95
CA THR A 154 16.25 5.33 -11.90
C THR A 154 17.29 6.11 -12.70
N ASP A 155 17.03 6.35 -13.98
CA ASP A 155 17.93 7.14 -14.81
C ASP A 155 17.21 7.59 -16.09
N ASN A 156 17.91 8.39 -16.88
CA ASN A 156 17.45 8.81 -18.20
C ASN A 156 17.60 7.70 -19.25
N VAL A 157 16.52 7.39 -19.96
CA VAL A 157 16.51 6.57 -21.17
C VAL A 157 15.84 7.38 -22.29
N GLN A 158 16.60 7.73 -23.33
CA GLN A 158 16.12 8.49 -24.49
C GLN A 158 15.38 9.80 -24.12
N GLY A 159 15.85 10.51 -23.09
CA GLY A 159 15.25 11.77 -22.64
C GLY A 159 14.19 11.62 -21.55
N TYR A 160 13.82 10.40 -21.16
CA TYR A 160 12.81 10.12 -20.13
C TYR A 160 13.45 9.54 -18.87
N THR A 161 13.16 10.12 -17.69
CA THR A 161 13.55 9.51 -16.41
C THR A 161 12.63 8.33 -16.10
N VAL A 162 13.18 7.13 -15.94
CA VAL A 162 12.41 5.89 -15.78
C VAL A 162 13.00 4.97 -14.72
N VAL A 163 12.23 3.98 -14.27
CA VAL A 163 12.71 2.90 -13.39
C VAL A 163 13.51 1.90 -14.21
N ARG A 164 14.83 1.88 -14.03
CA ARG A 164 15.76 1.07 -14.81
C ARG A 164 15.97 -0.34 -14.28
N SER A 165 15.81 -0.52 -12.97
CA SER A 165 15.86 -1.84 -12.37
C SER A 165 15.00 -1.96 -11.13
N LEU A 166 14.60 -3.19 -10.82
CA LEU A 166 13.93 -3.56 -9.59
C LEU A 166 14.59 -4.78 -8.96
N THR A 167 14.64 -4.76 -7.63
CA THR A 167 15.00 -5.89 -6.76
C THR A 167 13.95 -5.99 -5.67
N PHE A 168 13.42 -7.19 -5.48
CA PHE A 168 12.48 -7.50 -4.40
C PHE A 168 13.17 -8.45 -3.42
N LYS A 169 13.38 -7.99 -2.20
CA LYS A 169 13.88 -8.82 -1.12
C LYS A 169 12.72 -9.22 -0.23
N THR A 170 12.60 -10.51 0.05
CA THR A 170 11.62 -11.09 0.96
C THR A 170 12.30 -11.51 2.25
N ASN A 171 11.50 -11.96 3.21
CA ASN A 171 12.01 -12.62 4.41
C ASN A 171 12.72 -13.95 4.11
N ASN A 172 12.58 -14.51 2.90
CA ASN A 172 13.15 -15.80 2.51
C ASN A 172 14.26 -15.69 1.45
N ALA A 173 14.13 -14.78 0.49
CA ALA A 173 14.98 -14.73 -0.71
C ALA A 173 15.17 -13.30 -1.24
N THR A 174 16.00 -13.17 -2.27
CA THR A 174 16.16 -11.93 -3.04
C THR A 174 15.95 -12.23 -4.51
N TYR A 175 15.05 -11.48 -5.15
CA TYR A 175 14.71 -11.59 -6.56
C TYR A 175 15.23 -10.35 -7.29
N GLY A 176 16.22 -10.55 -8.16
CA GLY A 176 16.87 -9.49 -8.94
C GLY A 176 18.35 -9.32 -8.61
N PRO A 177 18.98 -8.22 -9.04
CA PRO A 177 18.36 -7.11 -9.77
C PRO A 177 17.92 -7.52 -11.19
N TYR A 178 16.78 -7.00 -11.63
CA TYR A 178 16.30 -7.13 -13.01
C TYR A 178 16.38 -5.77 -13.70
N GLY A 179 17.01 -5.71 -14.87
CA GLY A 179 17.31 -4.45 -15.57
C GLY A 179 18.71 -3.91 -15.27
N THR A 180 18.92 -2.62 -15.51
CA THR A 180 20.25 -1.99 -15.39
C THR A 180 20.44 -1.32 -14.03
N THR A 181 21.48 -1.71 -13.29
CA THR A 181 21.87 -1.10 -12.01
C THR A 181 22.74 0.15 -12.19
N SER A 182 22.25 1.11 -12.96
CA SER A 182 22.93 2.39 -13.26
C SER A 182 21.99 3.56 -13.05
N GLY A 183 22.54 4.69 -12.61
CA GLY A 183 21.79 5.92 -12.32
C GLY A 183 21.64 6.16 -10.82
N THR A 184 20.51 6.74 -10.42
CA THR A 184 20.19 7.05 -9.02
C THR A 184 19.55 5.83 -8.36
N SER A 185 20.18 5.28 -7.33
CA SER A 185 19.61 4.16 -6.57
C SER A 185 18.48 4.64 -5.66
N PHE A 186 17.49 3.78 -5.44
CA PHE A 186 16.50 3.92 -4.39
C PHE A 186 16.31 2.62 -3.63
N ASN A 187 15.87 2.71 -2.38
CA ASN A 187 15.44 1.57 -1.60
C ASN A 187 14.35 1.97 -0.59
N LEU A 188 13.49 1.00 -0.28
CA LEU A 188 12.42 1.08 0.70
C LEU A 188 12.52 -0.16 1.60
N PRO A 189 13.28 -0.10 2.70
CA PRO A 189 13.28 -1.14 3.72
C PRO A 189 12.00 -1.05 4.56
N ILE A 190 11.38 -2.20 4.83
CA ILE A 190 10.14 -2.32 5.60
C ILE A 190 10.45 -3.11 6.88
N GLN A 191 10.50 -2.41 8.00
CA GLN A 191 10.76 -3.03 9.30
C GLN A 191 9.48 -3.61 9.90
N ASN A 192 8.39 -2.86 9.84
CA ASN A 192 7.05 -3.25 10.29
C ASN A 192 6.06 -2.95 9.16
N GLY A 193 5.10 -3.83 8.96
CA GLY A 193 4.06 -3.68 7.94
C GLY A 193 4.29 -4.50 6.67
N LEU A 194 3.40 -4.34 5.69
CA LEU A 194 3.39 -5.08 4.43
C LEU A 194 3.11 -4.16 3.25
N ILE A 195 3.70 -4.47 2.09
CA ILE A 195 3.22 -3.91 0.82
C ILE A 195 1.91 -4.59 0.46
N ILE A 196 0.87 -3.78 0.32
CA ILE A 196 -0.50 -4.24 0.03
C ILE A 196 -1.09 -3.61 -1.23
N GLY A 197 -0.30 -2.85 -1.98
CA GLY A 197 -0.74 -2.23 -3.22
C GLY A 197 0.40 -1.51 -3.93
N ILE A 198 0.29 -1.39 -5.25
CA ILE A 198 1.28 -0.73 -6.10
C ILE A 198 0.58 0.30 -6.98
N LYS A 199 1.25 1.43 -7.17
CA LYS A 199 0.85 2.48 -8.11
C LYS A 199 2.05 2.89 -8.95
N GLY A 200 1.79 3.48 -10.11
CA GLY A 200 2.86 3.86 -11.02
C GLY A 200 2.38 4.60 -12.25
N SER A 201 3.24 4.63 -13.26
CA SER A 201 2.88 5.03 -14.63
C SER A 201 3.73 4.23 -15.60
N VAL A 202 3.10 3.68 -16.65
CA VAL A 202 3.79 2.94 -17.71
C VAL A 202 3.54 3.62 -19.04
N GLY A 203 4.62 4.01 -19.72
CA GLY A 203 4.63 4.46 -21.11
C GLY A 203 5.41 3.48 -21.98
N TYR A 204 6.50 3.94 -22.59
CA TYR A 204 7.48 3.03 -23.21
C TYR A 204 8.18 2.15 -22.15
N TRP A 205 8.38 2.70 -20.96
CA TRP A 205 8.94 2.02 -19.79
C TRP A 205 8.10 2.35 -18.56
N LEU A 206 8.41 1.73 -17.43
CA LEU A 206 7.88 2.12 -16.12
C LEU A 206 8.47 3.50 -15.75
N ASP A 207 7.67 4.54 -15.89
CA ASP A 207 8.07 5.93 -15.65
C ASP A 207 8.35 6.14 -14.17
N TYR A 208 7.44 5.70 -13.29
CA TYR A 208 7.61 5.71 -11.85
C TYR A 208 6.84 4.59 -11.14
N ILE A 209 7.25 4.29 -9.91
CA ILE A 209 6.60 3.31 -9.03
C ILE A 209 6.43 3.85 -7.61
N GLY A 210 5.36 3.47 -6.94
CA GLY A 210 5.07 3.74 -5.53
C GLY A 210 4.28 2.60 -4.90
N PHE A 211 4.20 2.59 -3.57
CA PHE A 211 3.67 1.47 -2.79
C PHE A 211 2.67 1.92 -1.74
N HIS A 212 1.66 1.10 -1.50
CA HIS A 212 0.74 1.21 -0.37
C HIS A 212 1.16 0.23 0.72
N LEU A 213 1.29 0.73 1.95
CA LEU A 213 1.72 -0.02 3.12
C LEU A 213 0.59 -0.11 4.15
N SER A 214 0.44 -1.26 4.80
CA SER A 214 -0.31 -1.41 6.05
C SER A 214 0.64 -1.65 7.22
N PHE A 215 0.23 -1.25 8.43
CA PHE A 215 0.97 -1.43 9.68
C PHE A 215 0.08 -2.05 10.75
#